data_AF-A0A645C0V2-F1
#
_entry.id   AF-A0A645C0V2-F1
#
_cell.length_a   1.000
_cell.length_b   1.000
_cell.length_c   1.000
_cell.angle_alpha   90.00
_cell.angle_beta   90.00
_cell.angle_gamma   90.00
#
_symmetry.space_group_name_H-M   'P 1'
#
loop_
_entity.id
_entity.type
_entity.pdbx_description
1 polymer ?
#
loop_
_entity_poly.entity_id
_entity_poly.type
_entity_poly.pdbx_seq_one_letter_code
_entity_poly.pdbx_strand_id
1 'polypeptide(L)'
;MGTTISHGNIISSLSSKGMIDFNNSLQSLKFLIERYCDDFMYQSYVRNEANKEVLKAGLSIFNMKKRVSQIDKFVEEELIKIINDYFYRSEVNYLEARGFIEGINVNAILPWNRTFEVKCEVNIDLKER
;
A
#
# COMPACT_ATOMS: atom_id res chain seq x y z
N MET A 1 4.87 1.17 9.97
CA MET A 1 4.25 0.44 11.12
C MET A 1 3.54 1.36 12.09
N GLY A 2 4.11 2.49 12.51
CA GLY A 2 3.46 3.41 13.46
C GLY A 2 2.09 3.93 12.99
N THR A 3 1.94 4.18 11.68
CA THR A 3 0.68 4.65 11.08
C THR A 3 -0.40 3.58 11.09
N THR A 4 -0.05 2.33 10.77
CA THR A 4 -0.96 1.17 10.84
C THR A 4 -1.49 0.95 12.26
N ILE A 5 -0.60 1.01 13.26
CA ILE A 5 -0.98 0.85 14.68
C ILE A 5 -1.89 1.99 15.13
N SER A 6 -1.54 3.23 14.76
CA SER A 6 -2.36 4.41 15.07
C SER A 6 -3.74 4.33 14.44
N HIS A 7 -3.83 3.87 13.19
CA HIS A 7 -5.10 3.63 12.50
C HIS A 7 -5.94 2.58 13.24
N GLY A 8 -5.36 1.43 13.60
CA GLY A 8 -6.05 0.40 14.38
C GLY A 8 -6.59 0.93 15.72
N ASN A 9 -5.82 1.77 16.42
CA ASN A 9 -6.25 2.38 17.68
C ASN A 9 -7.41 3.38 17.51
N ILE A 10 -7.34 4.25 16.49
CA ILE A 10 -8.42 5.21 16.18
C ILE A 10 -9.71 4.46 15.85
N ILE A 11 -9.60 3.44 14.99
CA ILE A 11 -10.71 2.60 14.58
C ILE A 11 -11.31 1.84 15.77
N SER A 12 -10.49 1.24 16.62
CA SER A 12 -10.96 0.56 17.84
C SER A 12 -11.76 1.51 18.73
N SER A 13 -11.28 2.75 18.90
CA SER A 13 -11.99 3.78 19.67
C SER A 13 -13.32 4.19 19.03
N LEU A 14 -13.36 4.38 17.71
CA LEU A 14 -14.59 4.74 16.99
C LEU A 14 -15.62 3.59 16.99
N SER A 15 -15.16 2.35 16.84
CA SER A 15 -15.99 1.15 16.90
C SER A 15 -16.64 0.99 18.28
N SER A 16 -15.87 1.20 19.36
CA SER A 16 -16.39 1.16 20.73
C SER A 16 -17.49 2.20 21.02
N LYS A 17 -17.60 3.24 20.18
CA LYS A 17 -18.59 4.32 20.30
C LYS A 17 -19.77 4.19 19.31
N GLY A 18 -19.79 3.14 18.48
CA GLY A 18 -20.86 2.94 17.49
C GLY A 18 -20.90 3.99 16.38
N MET A 19 -19.77 4.64 16.07
CA MET A 19 -19.68 5.76 15.13
C MET A 19 -19.20 5.38 13.73
N ILE A 20 -19.17 4.09 13.40
CA ILE A 20 -18.65 3.61 12.11
C ILE A 20 -19.82 3.26 11.20
N ASP A 21 -19.80 3.77 9.97
CA ASP A 21 -20.66 3.34 8.87
C ASP A 21 -19.85 2.62 7.79
N PHE A 22 -20.53 1.89 6.91
CA PHE A 22 -19.90 1.07 5.88
C PHE A 22 -18.99 1.84 4.91
N ASN A 23 -19.39 3.05 4.48
CA ASN A 23 -18.57 3.85 3.56
C ASN A 23 -17.24 4.23 4.24
N ASN A 24 -17.30 4.62 5.51
CA ASN A 24 -16.13 4.88 6.33
C ASN A 24 -15.30 3.61 6.54
N SER A 25 -15.93 2.44 6.61
CA SER A 25 -15.24 1.15 6.77
C SER A 25 -14.47 0.71 5.54
N LEU A 26 -15.04 0.85 4.34
CA LEU A 26 -14.33 0.54 3.10
C LEU A 26 -13.16 1.49 2.87
N GLN A 27 -13.33 2.78 3.16
CA GLN A 27 -12.22 3.74 3.10
C GLN A 27 -11.14 3.44 4.14
N SER A 28 -11.54 3.00 5.34
CA SER A 28 -10.59 2.58 6.37
C SER A 28 -9.84 1.31 5.95
N LEU A 29 -10.51 0.34 5.33
CA LEU A 29 -9.86 -0.85 4.77
C LEU A 29 -8.87 -0.48 3.65
N LYS A 30 -9.29 0.39 2.72
CA LYS A 30 -8.42 0.94 1.66
C LYS A 30 -7.17 1.58 2.25
N PHE A 31 -7.34 2.46 3.23
CA PHE A 31 -6.23 3.10 3.92
C PHE A 31 -5.33 2.08 4.61
N LEU A 32 -5.90 1.08 5.29
CA LEU A 32 -5.13 0.02 5.93
C LEU A 32 -4.25 -0.74 4.93
N ILE A 33 -4.82 -1.17 3.80
CA ILE A 33 -4.07 -1.86 2.73
C ILE A 33 -3.02 -0.94 2.12
N GLU A 34 -3.31 0.34 1.93
CA GLU A 34 -2.33 1.32 1.47
C GLU A 34 -1.13 1.43 2.43
N ARG A 35 -1.37 1.42 3.74
CA ARG A 35 -0.30 1.39 4.74
C ARG A 35 0.47 0.07 4.72
N TYR A 36 -0.18 -1.06 4.43
CA TYR A 36 0.54 -2.32 4.18
C TYR A 36 1.46 -2.21 2.96
N CYS A 37 1.01 -1.62 1.86
CA CYS A 37 1.84 -1.41 0.67
C CYS A 37 3.08 -0.56 0.97
N ASP A 38 2.90 0.60 1.59
CA ASP A 38 3.97 1.57 1.86
C ASP A 38 4.89 1.13 3.00
N ASP A 39 4.33 0.87 4.19
CA ASP A 39 5.12 0.69 5.40
C ASP A 39 5.74 -0.71 5.51
N PHE A 40 5.13 -1.72 4.86
CA PHE A 40 5.54 -3.11 4.99
C PHE A 40 6.04 -3.69 3.68
N MET A 41 5.20 -3.77 2.65
CA MET A 41 5.54 -4.48 1.42
C MET A 41 6.69 -3.79 0.68
N TYR A 42 6.61 -2.47 0.53
CA TYR A 42 7.68 -1.69 -0.10
C TYR A 42 8.98 -1.78 0.69
N GLN A 43 8.93 -1.49 2.00
CA GLN A 43 10.13 -1.48 2.83
C GLN A 43 10.81 -2.85 2.93
N SER A 44 10.03 -3.93 2.97
CA SER A 44 10.55 -5.28 3.19
C SER A 44 10.97 -5.98 1.91
N TYR A 45 10.24 -5.78 0.81
CA TYR A 45 10.42 -6.56 -0.41
C TYR A 45 10.87 -5.72 -1.61
N VAL A 46 10.23 -4.58 -1.87
CA VAL A 46 10.43 -3.84 -3.14
C VAL A 46 11.64 -2.90 -3.08
N ARG A 47 11.91 -2.27 -1.94
CA ARG A 47 12.95 -1.25 -1.80
C ARG A 47 14.34 -1.73 -2.20
N ASN A 48 14.70 -2.96 -1.80
CA ASN A 48 16.01 -3.52 -2.14
C ASN A 48 16.15 -3.79 -3.64
N GLU A 49 15.09 -4.23 -4.31
CA GLU A 49 15.12 -4.43 -5.75
C GLU A 49 15.13 -3.09 -6.49
N ALA A 50 14.34 -2.11 -6.04
CA ALA A 50 14.37 -0.76 -6.57
C ALA A 50 15.78 -0.13 -6.45
N ASN A 51 16.47 -0.36 -5.33
CA ASN A 51 17.87 0.06 -5.16
C ASN A 51 18.78 -0.54 -6.23
N LYS A 52 18.63 -1.83 -6.55
CA LYS A 52 19.43 -2.48 -7.60
C LYS A 52 19.15 -1.86 -8.97
N GLU A 53 17.89 -1.58 -9.30
CA GLU A 53 17.54 -0.92 -10.57
C GLU A 53 18.13 0.49 -10.68
N VAL A 54 18.10 1.28 -9.60
CA VAL A 54 18.75 2.60 -9.53
C VAL A 54 20.25 2.49 -9.77
N LEU A 55 20.91 1.54 -9.11
CA LEU A 55 22.36 1.33 -9.23
C LEU A 55 22.76 0.84 -10.62
N LYS A 56 21.97 -0.04 -11.25
CA LYS A 56 22.15 -0.47 -12.65
C LYS A 56 22.06 0.71 -13.62
N ALA A 57 21.20 1.68 -13.34
CA ALA A 57 21.10 2.92 -14.12
C ALA A 57 22.25 3.92 -13.86
N GLY A 58 23.22 3.58 -12.99
CA GLY A 58 24.35 4.43 -12.65
C GLY A 58 23.99 5.60 -11.72
N LEU A 59 22.88 5.49 -10.99
CA LEU A 59 22.36 6.55 -10.12
C LEU A 59 22.61 6.23 -8.64
N SER A 60 22.54 7.27 -7.80
CA SER A 60 22.61 7.11 -6.34
C SER A 60 21.21 6.89 -5.76
N ILE A 61 21.07 5.88 -4.89
CA ILE A 61 19.83 5.59 -4.14
C ILE A 61 19.45 6.71 -3.16
N PHE A 62 20.43 7.50 -2.72
CA PHE A 62 20.25 8.63 -1.81
C PHE A 62 19.76 9.88 -2.53
N ASN A 63 20.17 10.06 -3.80
CA ASN A 63 19.74 11.16 -4.66
C ASN A 63 20.01 10.84 -6.14
N MET A 64 18.95 10.53 -6.89
CA MET A 64 19.00 10.25 -8.33
C MET A 64 19.22 11.50 -9.19
N LYS A 65 19.21 12.70 -8.58
CA LYS A 65 19.30 14.05 -9.21
C LYS A 65 18.15 14.42 -10.14
N LYS A 66 17.53 13.44 -10.80
CA LYS A 66 16.34 13.59 -11.64
C LYS A 66 15.38 12.44 -11.38
N ARG A 67 14.11 12.67 -11.71
CA ARG A 67 13.09 11.63 -11.67
C ARG A 67 13.32 10.63 -12.80
N VAL A 68 13.12 9.35 -12.51
CA VAL A 68 13.32 8.26 -13.46
C VAL A 68 12.03 7.43 -13.49
N SER A 69 11.21 7.67 -14.50
CA SER A 69 9.89 7.04 -14.64
C SER A 69 9.95 5.51 -14.69
N GLN A 70 11.04 4.94 -15.20
CA GLN A 70 11.24 3.50 -15.22
C GLN A 70 11.29 2.89 -13.82
N ILE A 71 11.88 3.59 -12.84
CA ILE A 71 11.97 3.11 -11.46
C ILE A 71 10.61 3.22 -10.78
N ASP A 72 9.86 4.30 -11.03
CA ASP A 72 8.49 4.43 -10.55
C ASP A 72 7.61 3.28 -11.07
N LYS A 73 7.69 2.99 -12.38
CA LYS A 73 6.94 1.88 -13.02
C LYS A 73 7.32 0.52 -12.42
N PHE A 74 8.61 0.28 -12.21
CA PHE A 74 9.09 -0.95 -11.56
C PHE A 74 8.50 -1.11 -10.15
N VAL A 75 8.54 -0.06 -9.35
CA VAL A 75 7.99 -0.08 -7.97
C VAL A 75 6.49 -0.36 -7.98
N GLU A 76 5.75 0.28 -8.89
CA GLU A 76 4.31 0.08 -9.05
C GLU A 76 3.97 -1.37 -9.44
N GLU A 77 4.64 -1.91 -10.46
CA GLU A 77 4.40 -3.27 -10.94
C GLU A 77 4.68 -4.33 -9.85
N GLU A 78 5.79 -4.19 -9.12
CA GLU A 78 6.14 -5.11 -8.03
C GLU A 78 5.16 -5.02 -6.86
N LEU A 79 4.68 -3.82 -6.51
CA LEU A 79 3.68 -3.65 -5.45
C LEU A 79 2.33 -4.23 -5.84
N ILE A 80 1.85 -4.00 -7.07
CA ILE A 80 0.61 -4.59 -7.59
C ILE A 80 0.69 -6.12 -7.51
N LYS A 81 1.81 -6.70 -7.92
CA LYS A 81 2.01 -8.15 -7.88
C LYS A 81 1.94 -8.70 -6.45
N ILE A 82 2.76 -8.16 -5.55
CA ILE A 82 2.85 -8.66 -4.16
C ILE A 82 1.52 -8.51 -3.42
N ILE A 83 0.84 -7.37 -3.59
CA ILE A 83 -0.41 -7.12 -2.86
C ILE A 83 -1.53 -8.04 -3.36
N ASN A 84 -1.62 -8.30 -4.67
CA ASN A 84 -2.61 -9.23 -5.20
C ASN A 84 -2.28 -10.67 -4.81
N ASP A 85 -1.00 -11.09 -4.88
CA ASP A 85 -0.59 -12.42 -4.44
C ASP A 85 -0.96 -12.67 -2.96
N TYR A 86 -0.89 -11.64 -2.12
CA TYR A 86 -1.20 -11.73 -0.69
C TYR A 86 -2.71 -11.70 -0.39
N PHE A 87 -3.49 -10.83 -1.05
CA PHE A 87 -4.88 -10.56 -0.69
C PHE A 87 -5.92 -11.16 -1.65
N TYR A 88 -5.55 -11.61 -2.85
CA TYR A 88 -6.51 -12.13 -3.83
C TYR A 88 -7.35 -13.28 -3.25
N ARG A 89 -8.67 -13.16 -3.38
CA ARG A 89 -9.70 -14.08 -2.81
C ARG A 89 -9.66 -14.23 -1.30
N SER A 90 -8.94 -13.38 -0.59
CA SER A 90 -8.99 -13.36 0.87
C SER A 90 -10.36 -12.88 1.34
N GLU A 91 -10.94 -13.60 2.32
CA GLU A 91 -12.13 -13.12 3.03
C GLU A 91 -11.71 -11.98 3.96
N VAL A 92 -12.42 -10.86 3.87
CA VAL A 92 -12.22 -9.70 4.73
C VAL A 92 -13.45 -9.51 5.60
N ASN A 93 -13.21 -9.26 6.88
CA ASN A 93 -14.21 -8.81 7.82
C ASN A 93 -13.58 -7.69 8.66
N TYR A 94 -13.69 -6.46 8.18
CA TYR A 94 -13.11 -5.29 8.81
C TYR A 94 -14.17 -4.19 8.95
N LEU A 95 -14.58 -3.92 10.19
CA LEU A 95 -15.51 -2.83 10.50
C LEU A 95 -16.80 -2.85 9.68
N GLU A 96 -17.43 -4.01 9.45
CA GLU A 96 -18.60 -4.16 8.56
C GLU A 96 -18.29 -4.20 7.06
N ALA A 97 -17.08 -3.83 6.61
CA ALA A 97 -16.60 -4.20 5.28
C ALA A 97 -16.38 -5.72 5.25
N ARG A 98 -17.34 -6.43 4.66
CA ARG A 98 -17.38 -7.90 4.60
C ARG A 98 -17.49 -8.36 3.17
N GLY A 99 -16.62 -9.28 2.78
CA GLY A 99 -16.61 -9.77 1.41
C GLY A 99 -15.30 -10.45 1.05
N PHE A 100 -15.10 -10.63 -0.25
CA PHE A 100 -13.88 -11.17 -0.82
C PHE A 100 -13.17 -10.11 -1.67
N ILE A 101 -11.86 -10.01 -1.54
CA ILE A 101 -11.06 -9.17 -2.42
C ILE A 101 -10.94 -9.86 -3.78
N GLU A 102 -11.49 -9.25 -4.82
CA GLU A 102 -11.38 -9.74 -6.21
C GLU A 102 -10.15 -9.17 -6.92
N GLY A 103 -9.65 -8.03 -6.47
CA GLY A 103 -8.45 -7.41 -7.01
C GLY A 103 -8.05 -6.17 -6.22
N ILE A 104 -6.78 -5.81 -6.33
CA ILE A 104 -6.23 -4.57 -5.76
C ILE A 104 -5.41 -3.86 -6.83
N ASN A 105 -5.78 -2.63 -7.14
CA ASN A 105 -4.99 -1.75 -7.99
C ASN A 105 -4.16 -0.83 -7.10
N VAL A 106 -2.88 -0.66 -7.45
CA VAL A 106 -1.96 0.22 -6.71
C VAL A 106 -1.36 1.20 -7.72
N ASN A 107 -1.49 2.49 -7.45
CA ASN A 107 -0.68 3.51 -8.11
C ASN A 107 0.47 3.86 -7.17
N ALA A 108 1.72 3.72 -7.61
CA ALA A 108 2.87 3.93 -6.74
C ALA A 108 3.98 4.73 -7.41
N ILE A 109 4.53 5.70 -6.68
CA ILE A 109 5.65 6.52 -7.14
C ILE A 109 6.67 6.74 -6.04
N LEU A 110 7.92 6.97 -6.39
CA LEU A 110 8.89 7.55 -5.46
C LEU A 110 8.56 9.05 -5.30
N PRO A 111 8.15 9.53 -4.11
CA PRO A 111 7.76 10.92 -3.92
C PRO A 111 8.96 11.87 -3.98
N TRP A 112 10.16 11.32 -3.81
CA TRP A 112 11.43 12.04 -3.83
C TRP A 112 12.37 11.35 -4.82
N ASN A 113 13.44 12.03 -5.24
CA ASN A 113 14.49 11.44 -6.07
C ASN A 113 15.39 10.46 -5.26
N ARG A 114 14.81 9.57 -4.46
CA ARG A 114 15.44 8.56 -3.60
C ARG A 114 14.48 7.41 -3.37
N THR A 115 14.99 6.25 -2.96
CA THR A 115 14.24 4.99 -2.79
C THR A 115 13.84 4.67 -1.36
N PHE A 116 13.68 5.68 -0.51
CA PHE A 116 13.48 5.43 0.92
C PHE A 116 12.01 5.29 1.30
N GLU A 117 11.15 5.91 0.51
CA GLU A 117 9.73 6.04 0.72
C GLU A 117 9.04 5.81 -0.62
N VAL A 118 7.80 5.36 -0.56
CA VAL A 118 6.92 5.27 -1.70
C VAL A 118 5.64 6.01 -1.36
N LYS A 119 5.03 6.66 -2.35
CA LYS A 119 3.67 7.15 -2.23
C LYS A 119 2.78 6.16 -2.97
N CYS A 120 1.88 5.52 -2.23
CA CYS A 120 0.91 4.58 -2.77
C CYS A 120 -0.49 5.18 -2.70
N GLU A 121 -1.31 4.88 -3.71
CA GLU A 121 -2.75 4.98 -3.63
C GLU A 121 -3.33 3.61 -4.01
N VAL A 122 -4.19 3.06 -3.16
CA VAL A 122 -4.76 1.73 -3.34
C VAL A 122 -6.23 1.82 -3.71
N ASN A 123 -6.71 1.00 -4.63
CA ASN A 123 -8.13 0.79 -4.89
C ASN A 123 -8.43 -0.70 -4.77
N ILE A 124 -9.51 -1.04 -4.07
CA ILE A 124 -9.88 -2.42 -3.77
C ILE A 124 -11.18 -2.73 -4.50
N ASP A 125 -11.18 -3.83 -5.25
CA ASP A 125 -12.38 -4.41 -5.82
C ASP A 125 -12.90 -5.45 -4.81
N LEU A 126 -13.87 -5.03 -3.99
CA LEU A 126 -14.47 -5.86 -2.94
C LEU A 126 -15.82 -6.41 -3.43
N LYS A 127 -15.96 -7.73 -3.41
CA LYS A 127 -17.26 -8.38 -3.58
C LYS A 127 -17.92 -8.60 -2.23
N GLU A 128 -18.91 -7.78 -1.93
CA GLU A 128 -19.70 -7.85 -0.70
C GLU A 128 -20.42 -9.20 -0.56
N ARG A 129 -20.65 -9.60 0.70
CA ARG A 129 -21.36 -10.83 1.07
C ARG A 129 -22.74 -10.54 1.65
#